data_AF-A0A2V9PTN6-F1
#
_entry.id   AF-A0A2V9PTN6-F1
#
_cell.length_a   1.000
_cell.length_b   1.000
_cell.length_c   1.000
_cell.angle_alpha   90.00
_cell.angle_beta   90.00
_cell.angle_gamma   90.00
#
_symmetry.space_group_name_H-M   'P 1'
#
loop_
_entity.id
_entity.type
_entity.pdbx_description
1 polymer ?
#
loop_
_entity_poly.entity_id
_entity_poly.type
_entity_poly.pdbx_seq_one_letter_code
_entity_poly.pdbx_strand_id
1 'polypeptide(L)'
;MNANKEWACIANCDDLPLREGRVVTVNDREIAVFNLGDRFLAIDNRCPHLGGPLADGIVTGESVVCPLHGWKINLEHGNVQRPAESLACVKTFATKIEAGTLLLELASGTQSSAKQLTRRTEGAPI
;
A
#
# COMPACT_ATOMS: atom_id res chain seq x y z
N MET A 1 -23.70 8.93 12.48
CA MET A 1 -22.45 9.69 12.65
C MET A 1 -21.65 9.50 11.38
N ASN A 2 -21.77 10.44 10.44
CA ASN A 2 -21.30 10.25 9.07
C ASN A 2 -19.83 10.61 9.04
N ALA A 3 -18.95 9.60 9.08
CA ALA A 3 -17.54 9.80 8.83
C ALA A 3 -17.40 10.34 7.40
N ASN A 4 -16.99 11.60 7.27
CA ASN A 4 -16.88 12.28 6.00
C ASN A 4 -15.58 11.80 5.31
N LYS A 5 -15.65 10.67 4.62
CA LYS A 5 -14.49 10.07 3.92
C LYS A 5 -13.90 11.07 2.93
N GLU A 6 -12.64 11.43 3.13
CA GLU A 6 -11.90 12.31 2.22
C GLU A 6 -11.15 11.44 1.21
N TRP A 7 -11.14 11.84 -0.06
CA TRP A 7 -10.45 11.12 -1.12
C TRP A 7 -9.30 11.97 -1.64
N ALA A 8 -8.13 11.37 -1.78
CA ALA A 8 -6.94 12.08 -2.21
C ALA A 8 -6.39 11.42 -3.48
N CYS A 9 -6.26 12.16 -4.58
CA CYS A 9 -5.68 11.68 -5.85
C CYS A 9 -4.20 11.34 -5.70
N ILE A 10 -3.79 10.08 -5.75
CA ILE A 10 -2.41 9.65 -5.41
C ILE A 10 -1.50 9.41 -6.63
N ALA A 11 -2.03 8.96 -7.76
CA ALA A 11 -1.26 8.67 -8.97
C ALA A 11 -2.19 8.51 -10.18
N ASN A 12 -1.64 8.53 -11.39
CA ASN A 12 -2.32 7.94 -12.54
C ASN A 12 -2.22 6.40 -12.43
N CYS A 13 -3.25 5.68 -12.88
CA CYS A 13 -3.21 4.21 -12.91
C CYS A 13 -2.04 3.69 -13.76
N ASP A 14 -1.65 4.41 -14.80
CA ASP A 14 -0.55 4.03 -15.70
C ASP A 14 0.85 4.15 -15.06
N ASP A 15 0.99 4.90 -13.96
CA ASP A 15 2.27 5.06 -13.24
C ASP A 15 2.61 3.84 -12.36
N LEU A 16 1.67 2.91 -12.21
CA LEU A 16 1.76 1.71 -11.37
C LEU A 16 1.69 0.46 -12.25
N PRO A 17 2.84 -0.12 -12.64
CA PRO A 17 2.86 -1.34 -13.44
C PRO A 17 2.21 -2.51 -12.73
N LEU A 18 1.69 -3.45 -13.53
CA LEU A 18 1.06 -4.66 -13.05
C LEU A 18 1.98 -5.44 -12.10
N ARG A 19 1.44 -5.83 -10.93
CA ARG A 19 2.13 -6.57 -9.86
C ARG A 19 3.33 -5.84 -9.25
N GLU A 20 3.39 -4.52 -9.40
CA GLU A 20 4.37 -3.68 -8.71
C GLU A 20 3.76 -2.86 -7.59
N GLY A 21 4.60 -2.59 -6.57
CA GLY A 21 4.32 -1.61 -5.53
C GLY A 21 4.89 -0.24 -5.88
N ARG A 22 4.22 0.81 -5.40
CA ARG A 22 4.75 2.18 -5.30
C ARG A 22 4.48 2.72 -3.90
N VAL A 23 5.36 3.60 -3.44
CA VAL A 23 5.15 4.30 -2.17
C VAL A 23 4.47 5.63 -2.46
N VAL A 24 3.44 5.92 -1.69
CA VAL A 24 2.78 7.22 -1.63
C VAL A 24 2.88 7.73 -0.20
N THR A 25 3.43 8.93 -0.04
CA THR A 25 3.44 9.61 1.26
C THR A 25 2.19 10.45 1.40
N VAL A 26 1.45 10.26 2.49
CA VAL A 26 0.30 11.10 2.86
C VAL A 26 0.38 11.40 4.36
N ASN A 27 0.49 12.67 4.74
CA ASN A 27 0.60 13.11 6.14
C ASN A 27 1.72 12.36 6.89
N ASP A 28 2.93 12.36 6.31
CA ASP A 28 4.13 11.68 6.82
C ASP A 28 3.99 10.15 6.98
N ARG A 29 2.93 9.56 6.44
CA ARG A 29 2.73 8.11 6.39
C ARG A 29 3.04 7.57 5.00
N GLU A 30 3.93 6.60 4.96
CA GLU A 30 4.24 5.84 3.75
C GLU A 30 3.21 4.73 3.53
N ILE A 31 2.55 4.77 2.38
CA ILE A 31 1.51 3.82 1.98
C ILE A 31 2.00 3.10 0.73
N ALA A 32 2.04 1.77 0.79
CA ALA A 32 2.36 0.94 -0.35
C ALA A 32 1.09 0.65 -1.15
N VAL A 33 1.12 1.00 -2.43
CA VAL A 33 0.01 0.82 -3.36
C VAL A 33 0.43 -0.16 -4.44
N PHE A 34 -0.40 -1.18 -4.68
CA PHE A 34 -0.12 -2.29 -5.59
C PHE A 34 -1.17 -2.37 -6.69
N ASN A 35 -0.73 -2.60 -7.92
CA ASN A 35 -1.61 -2.90 -9.04
C ASN A 35 -1.77 -4.43 -9.20
N LEU A 36 -2.98 -4.95 -9.02
CA LEU A 36 -3.27 -6.39 -9.21
C LEU A 36 -3.77 -6.70 -10.63
N GLY A 37 -4.04 -5.67 -11.44
CA GLY A 37 -4.54 -5.75 -12.82
C GLY A 37 -6.02 -5.39 -12.91
N ASP A 38 -6.86 -6.00 -12.08
CA ASP A 38 -8.29 -5.70 -11.99
C ASP A 38 -8.59 -4.58 -10.98
N ARG A 39 -7.73 -4.41 -9.97
CA ARG A 39 -7.90 -3.45 -8.89
C ARG A 39 -6.56 -3.01 -8.31
N PHE A 40 -6.60 -1.92 -7.55
CA PHE A 40 -5.46 -1.42 -6.79
C PHE A 40 -5.72 -1.64 -5.31
N LEU A 41 -4.73 -2.11 -4.57
CA LEU A 41 -4.82 -2.28 -3.13
C LEU A 41 -3.75 -1.44 -2.45
N ALA A 42 -4.09 -0.84 -1.32
CA ALA A 42 -3.20 0.03 -0.56
C ALA A 42 -3.12 -0.42 0.89
N ILE A 43 -1.89 -0.53 1.39
CA ILE A 43 -1.58 -0.90 2.77
C ILE A 43 -0.48 -0.01 3.33
N ASP A 44 -0.28 -0.04 4.65
CA ASP A 44 0.90 0.57 5.27
C ASP A 44 2.18 0.02 4.62
N ASN A 45 3.15 0.89 4.31
CA ASN A 45 4.39 0.44 3.68
C ASN A 45 5.30 -0.31 4.66
N ARG A 46 5.08 -0.20 5.98
CA ARG A 46 5.94 -0.85 6.97
C ARG A 46 5.45 -2.25 7.30
N CYS A 47 6.29 -3.24 7.00
CA CYS A 47 6.07 -4.62 7.38
C CYS A 47 5.89 -4.73 8.91
N PRO A 48 4.86 -5.43 9.40
CA PRO A 48 4.53 -5.45 10.83
C PRO A 48 5.52 -6.29 11.67
N HIS A 49 6.51 -6.92 11.01
CA HIS A 49 7.63 -7.59 11.65
C HIS A 49 8.66 -6.59 12.20
N LEU A 50 9.49 -6.01 11.33
CA LEU A 50 10.58 -5.10 11.68
C LEU A 50 10.63 -3.87 10.76
N GLY A 51 9.48 -3.47 10.20
CA GLY A 51 9.34 -2.22 9.45
C GLY A 51 9.89 -2.22 8.01
N GLY A 52 10.15 -3.40 7.43
CA GLY A 52 10.64 -3.51 6.04
C GLY A 52 9.68 -2.91 4.99
N PRO A 53 10.18 -2.42 3.85
CA PRO A 53 9.39 -1.71 2.84
C PRO A 53 8.55 -2.68 2.00
N LEU A 54 7.25 -2.72 2.23
CA LEU A 54 6.34 -3.64 1.53
C LEU A 54 6.17 -3.28 0.06
N ALA A 55 6.26 -2.01 -0.33
CA ALA A 55 6.22 -1.59 -1.73
C ALA A 55 7.33 -2.24 -2.58
N ASP A 56 8.44 -2.61 -1.95
CA ASP A 56 9.55 -3.30 -2.61
C ASP A 56 9.38 -4.83 -2.62
N GLY A 57 8.31 -5.33 -2.02
CA GLY A 57 8.00 -6.75 -1.97
C GLY A 57 7.48 -7.36 -3.27
N ILE A 58 7.41 -8.69 -3.29
CA ILE A 58 6.94 -9.46 -4.45
C ILE A 58 5.44 -9.73 -4.31
N VAL A 59 4.65 -9.31 -5.29
CA VAL A 59 3.20 -9.58 -5.33
C VAL A 59 2.95 -11.00 -5.83
N THR A 60 2.18 -11.77 -5.07
CA THR A 60 1.77 -13.15 -5.33
C THR A 60 0.28 -13.29 -5.06
N GLY A 61 -0.54 -13.29 -6.12
CA GLY A 61 -1.99 -13.24 -5.99
C GLY A 61 -2.40 -11.94 -5.29
N GLU A 62 -3.12 -12.05 -4.18
CA GLU A 62 -3.62 -10.90 -3.40
C GLU A 62 -2.76 -10.64 -2.16
N SER A 63 -1.46 -10.89 -2.28
CA SER A 63 -0.53 -10.79 -1.17
C SER A 63 0.80 -10.25 -1.62
N VAL A 64 1.53 -9.62 -0.71
CA VAL A 64 2.90 -9.18 -0.91
C VAL A 64 3.82 -9.93 0.04
N VAL A 65 4.98 -10.36 -0.46
CA VAL A 65 6.06 -10.93 0.35
C VAL A 65 7.06 -9.84 0.64
N CYS A 66 7.24 -9.53 1.92
CA CYS A 66 8.22 -8.55 2.40
C CYS A 66 9.64 -8.96 1.94
N PRO A 67 10.40 -8.05 1.32
CA PRO A 67 11.69 -8.39 0.73
C PRO A 67 12.76 -8.76 1.76
N LEU A 68 12.64 -8.26 3.00
CA LEU A 68 13.67 -8.47 4.02
C LEU A 68 13.60 -9.84 4.69
N HIS A 69 12.41 -10.29 5.09
CA HIS A 69 12.25 -11.48 5.94
C HIS A 69 11.20 -12.48 5.42
N GLY A 70 10.67 -12.26 4.22
CA GLY A 70 9.75 -13.20 3.59
C GLY A 70 8.35 -13.29 4.21
N TRP A 71 7.99 -12.35 5.10
CA TRP A 71 6.64 -12.30 5.66
C TRP A 71 5.63 -12.04 4.54
N LYS A 72 4.58 -12.87 4.48
CA LYS A 72 3.53 -12.75 3.47
C LYS A 72 2.34 -12.03 4.08
N ILE A 73 1.99 -10.88 3.53
CA ILE A 73 0.89 -10.04 4.00
C ILE A 73 -0.23 -10.06 2.95
N ASN A 74 -1.47 -10.26 3.39
CA ASN A 74 -2.64 -10.11 2.53
C ASN A 74 -2.89 -8.62 2.23
N LEU A 75 -3.07 -8.27 0.96
CA LEU A 75 -3.23 -6.87 0.53
C LEU A 75 -4.66 -6.33 0.77
N GLU A 76 -5.66 -7.21 0.87
CA GLU A 76 -7.07 -6.82 1.06
C GLU A 76 -7.41 -6.60 2.53
N HIS A 77 -6.89 -7.45 3.42
CA HIS A 77 -7.21 -7.45 4.85
C HIS A 77 -6.04 -7.02 5.74
N GLY A 78 -4.83 -6.96 5.20
CA GLY A 78 -3.63 -6.55 5.92
C GLY A 78 -3.05 -7.61 6.86
N ASN A 79 -3.71 -8.75 7.05
CA ASN A 79 -3.25 -9.79 7.97
C ASN A 79 -2.02 -10.52 7.41
N VAL A 80 -1.14 -10.94 8.32
CA VAL A 80 -0.04 -11.83 7.97
C VAL A 80 -0.60 -13.23 7.65
N GLN A 81 -0.22 -13.77 6.49
CA GLN A 81 -0.53 -15.13 6.07
C GLN A 81 0.63 -16.10 6.33
N ARG A 82 1.87 -15.59 6.36
CA ARG A 82 3.06 -16.36 6.75
C ARG A 82 4.02 -15.47 7.53
N PRO A 83 4.49 -15.91 8.72
CA PRO A 83 4.11 -17.15 9.42
C PRO A 83 2.64 -17.13 9.88
N ALA A 84 1.96 -18.29 9.85
CA ALA A 84 0.52 -18.39 10.07
C ALA A 84 0.08 -18.14 11.52
N GLU A 85 1.01 -18.27 12.48
CA GLU A 85 0.78 -17.97 13.90
C GLU A 85 0.79 -16.47 14.22
N SER A 86 1.21 -15.62 13.28
CA SER A 86 1.26 -14.19 13.50
C SER A 86 -0.13 -13.58 13.47
N LEU A 87 -0.50 -12.89 14.56
CA LEU A 87 -1.71 -12.06 14.64
C LEU A 87 -1.48 -10.62 14.17
N ALA A 88 -0.27 -10.32 13.67
CA ALA A 88 0.07 -8.98 13.23
C ALA A 88 -0.69 -8.62 11.95
N CYS A 89 -0.98 -7.33 11.80
CA CYS A 89 -1.76 -6.81 10.69
C CYS A 89 -1.26 -5.42 10.31
N VAL A 90 -1.24 -5.10 9.02
CA VAL A 90 -1.04 -3.74 8.52
C VAL A 90 -2.37 -3.06 8.29
N LYS A 91 -2.38 -1.74 8.39
CA LYS A 91 -3.56 -0.96 8.02
C LYS A 91 -3.77 -1.05 6.51
N THR A 92 -5.01 -1.32 6.10
CA THR A 92 -5.45 -1.22 4.70
C THR A 92 -6.14 0.12 4.46
N PHE A 93 -6.09 0.59 3.22
CA PHE A 93 -6.71 1.83 2.78
C PHE A 93 -7.57 1.55 1.56
N ALA A 94 -8.78 2.09 1.57
CA ALA A 94 -9.66 1.97 0.40
C ALA A 94 -9.10 2.80 -0.76
N THR A 95 -9.19 2.23 -1.95
CA THR A 95 -8.78 2.87 -3.20
C THR A 95 -9.99 2.98 -4.12
N LYS A 96 -9.96 3.98 -5.01
CA LYS A 96 -10.98 4.17 -6.05
C LYS A 96 -10.31 4.73 -7.29
N ILE A 97 -10.83 4.40 -8.47
CA ILE A 97 -10.39 4.99 -9.73
C ILE A 97 -11.46 5.96 -10.21
N GLU A 98 -11.07 7.19 -10.55
CA GLU A 98 -11.94 8.16 -11.22
C GLU A 98 -11.18 8.81 -12.39
N ALA A 99 -11.73 8.68 -13.60
CA ALA A 99 -11.15 9.22 -14.84
C ALA A 99 -9.65 8.88 -15.02
N GLY A 100 -9.25 7.62 -14.74
CA GLY A 100 -7.85 7.15 -14.85
C GLY A 100 -6.93 7.59 -13.69
N THR A 101 -7.45 8.37 -12.74
CA THR A 101 -6.73 8.76 -11.54
C THR A 101 -7.05 7.80 -10.40
N LEU A 102 -6.03 7.32 -9.71
CA LEU A 102 -6.16 6.53 -8.50
C LEU A 102 -6.32 7.47 -7.29
N LEU A 103 -7.38 7.25 -6.51
CA LEU A 103 -7.68 7.96 -5.27
C LEU A 103 -7.54 7.01 -4.08
N LEU A 104 -7.11 7.58 -2.96
CA LEU A 104 -6.95 6.90 -1.68
C LEU A 104 -7.90 7.52 -0.66
N GLU A 105 -8.58 6.69 0.13
CA GLU A 105 -9.41 7.12 1.26
C GLU A 105 -8.54 7.57 2.44
N LEU A 106 -8.80 8.79 2.90
CA LEU A 106 -8.24 9.38 4.10
C LEU A 106 -9.31 9.46 5.20
N ALA A 107 -8.86 9.32 6.45
CA ALA A 107 -9.72 9.56 7.59
C ALA A 107 -10.05 11.05 7.68
N SER A 108 -11.35 11.38 7.76
CA SER A 108 -11.88 12.75 7.86
C SER A 108 -11.12 13.56 8.92
N GLY A 109 -10.54 14.70 8.52
CA GLY A 109 -9.77 15.60 9.38
C GLY A 109 -8.30 15.77 8.97
N THR A 110 -7.89 15.25 7.80
CA THR A 110 -6.49 15.31 7.38
C THR A 110 -6.38 15.99 6.03
N GLN A 111 -5.95 17.26 6.02
CA GLN A 111 -5.78 18.04 4.80
C GLN A 111 -4.77 17.35 3.87
N SER A 112 -5.20 17.09 2.64
CA SER A 112 -4.39 16.47 1.59
C SER A 112 -3.20 17.38 1.22
N SER A 113 -2.01 17.12 1.76
CA SER A 113 -0.78 17.80 1.32
C SER A 113 0.31 16.82 0.90
N ALA A 114 1.03 17.24 -0.14
CA ALA A 114 2.16 16.63 -0.86
C ALA A 114 2.14 15.10 -1.03
N LYS A 115 1.62 14.65 -2.17
CA LYS A 115 1.81 13.27 -2.66
C LYS A 115 3.09 13.20 -3.45
N GLN A 116 4.03 12.39 -3.00
CA GLN A 116 5.14 11.96 -3.84
C GLN A 116 5.02 10.46 -4.06
N LEU A 117 4.76 10.09 -5.31
CA LEU A 117 4.90 8.71 -5.76
C LEU A 117 6.40 8.47 -5.94
N THR A 118 7.00 7.68 -5.06
CA THR A 118 8.40 7.27 -5.22
C THR A 118 8.45 5.88 -5.85
N ARG A 119 9.48 5.69 -6.69
CA ARG A 119 9.81 4.38 -7.25
C ARG A 119 10.26 3.46 -6.11
N ARG A 120 10.19 2.15 -6.35
CA ARG A 120 10.79 1.15 -5.44
C ARG A 120 12.17 1.61 -5.01
N THR A 121 12.51 1.47 -3.73
CA THR A 121 13.86 1.85 -3.30
C THR A 121 14.86 0.96 -4.02
N GLU A 122 15.78 1.58 -4.75
CA GLU A 122 16.88 0.88 -5.39
C GLU A 122 17.85 0.42 -4.29
N GLY A 123 17.67 -0.81 -3.80
CA GLY A 123 18.64 -1.47 -2.91
C GLY A 123 18.21 -1.68 -1.47
N ALA A 124 17.15 -2.46 -1.24
CA ALA A 124 17.06 -3.20 0.02
C ALA A 124 18.17 -4.27 0.01
N PRO A 125 19.20 -4.18 0.88
CA PRO A 125 20.21 -5.22 0.95
C PRO A 125 19.55 -6.53 1.43
N ILE A 126 19.86 -7.63 0.74
CA ILE A 126 19.62 -9.00 1.22
C ILE A 126 20.50 -9.32 2.43
#